data_AF-A0A8J5EVK6-F1
#
_entry.id   AF-A0A8J5EVK6-F1
#
_cell.length_a   1.000
_cell.length_b   1.000
_cell.length_c   1.000
_cell.angle_alpha   90.00
_cell.angle_beta   90.00
_cell.angle_gamma   90.00
#
_symmetry.space_group_name_H-M   'P 1'
#
loop_
_entity.id
_entity.type
_entity.pdbx_description
1 polymer ?
#
loop_
_entity_poly.entity_id
_entity_poly.type
_entity_poly.pdbx_seq_one_letter_code
_entity_poly.pdbx_strand_id
1 'polypeptide(L)'
;MDADADLRNQDLLLSLEKVAPSRVAREHNPLLLPREDLRWSDVARASGVRVFFPVPESEASKIDLPDSFYSLSAGELKREADLRKKKFADSQLLVPKSYREKQAMAARRKYKRALVRVQFPDGVLLQAVFLPWEPTTVLYEVS
;
A
#
# COMPACT_ATOMS: atom_id res chain seq x y z
N MET A 1 -5.22 38.73 -56.37
CA MET A 1 -6.01 38.52 -55.14
C MET A 1 -6.00 37.03 -54.85
N ASP A 2 -4.81 36.42 -54.82
CA ASP A 2 -3.86 36.32 -53.67
C ASP A 2 -4.31 35.14 -52.81
N ALA A 3 -3.51 34.16 -52.39
CA ALA A 3 -2.10 33.81 -52.53
C ALA A 3 -2.06 32.28 -52.28
N ASP A 4 -1.47 31.47 -53.15
CA ASP A 4 -0.12 30.92 -52.98
C ASP A 4 0.37 30.80 -51.52
N ALA A 5 0.06 29.68 -50.86
CA ALA A 5 0.83 29.11 -49.75
C ALA A 5 0.16 27.83 -49.22
N ASP A 6 0.36 26.68 -49.88
CA ASP A 6 0.05 25.39 -49.21
C ASP A 6 0.94 24.22 -49.63
N LEU A 7 2.19 24.55 -50.02
CA LEU A 7 3.20 23.55 -50.37
C LEU A 7 4.47 23.73 -49.52
N ARG A 8 4.34 23.74 -48.19
CA ARG A 8 5.49 23.83 -47.25
C ARG A 8 5.30 23.07 -45.94
N ASN A 9 4.65 21.91 -45.94
CA ASN A 9 4.54 21.10 -44.73
C ASN A 9 4.71 19.59 -44.97
N GLN A 10 5.71 19.21 -45.78
CA GLN A 10 6.21 17.82 -45.78
C GLN A 10 7.72 17.69 -45.54
N ASP A 11 8.48 18.80 -45.45
CA ASP A 11 9.93 18.77 -45.23
C ASP A 11 10.37 18.99 -43.76
N LEU A 12 9.43 19.07 -42.80
CA LEU A 12 9.76 19.26 -41.37
C LEU A 12 9.87 17.95 -40.56
N LEU A 13 9.74 16.78 -41.20
CA LEU A 13 9.76 15.48 -40.52
C LEU A 13 11.06 14.68 -40.70
N LEU A 14 12.15 15.29 -41.16
CA LEU A 14 13.41 14.55 -41.37
C LEU A 14 14.69 15.36 -41.07
N SER A 15 14.70 16.22 -40.04
CA SER A 15 15.91 16.99 -39.67
C SER A 15 16.18 17.23 -38.18
N LEU A 16 15.59 16.44 -37.28
CA LEU A 16 15.89 16.52 -35.84
C LEU A 16 16.38 15.18 -35.29
N GLU A 17 17.33 14.58 -35.99
CA GLU A 17 18.17 13.50 -35.46
C GLU A 17 19.63 13.86 -35.71
N LYS A 18 20.20 14.62 -34.77
CA LYS A 18 21.63 14.70 -34.43
C LYS A 18 21.84 15.75 -33.34
N VAL A 19 21.53 15.39 -32.10
CA VAL A 19 22.13 16.05 -30.93
C VAL A 19 22.82 14.96 -30.13
N ALA A 20 24.15 15.04 -30.11
CA ALA A 20 25.03 14.17 -29.35
C ALA A 20 24.71 14.25 -27.84
N PRO A 21 24.90 13.17 -27.05
CA PRO A 21 24.69 13.22 -25.61
C PRO A 21 25.78 14.08 -24.95
N SER A 22 25.37 15.23 -24.42
CA SER A 22 26.20 16.12 -23.63
C SER A 22 26.67 15.45 -22.34
N ARG A 23 27.99 15.43 -22.20
CA ARG A 23 28.74 15.01 -21.01
C ARG A 23 28.58 16.05 -19.89
N VAL A 24 28.24 15.54 -18.71
CA VAL A 24 28.62 16.01 -17.36
C VAL A 24 28.02 17.33 -16.87
N ALA A 25 27.07 17.22 -15.94
CA ALA A 25 27.23 17.82 -14.61
C ALA A 25 26.56 16.91 -13.59
N ARG A 26 27.40 16.33 -12.73
CA ARG A 26 27.00 15.59 -11.54
C ARG A 26 26.33 16.57 -10.60
N GLU A 27 25.00 16.57 -10.56
CA GLU A 27 24.29 17.14 -9.43
C GLU A 27 24.54 16.22 -8.24
N HIS A 28 25.58 16.55 -7.48
CA HIS A 28 25.78 16.03 -6.14
C HIS A 28 24.55 16.45 -5.33
N ASN A 29 23.67 15.50 -5.05
CA ASN A 29 22.70 15.63 -3.98
C ASN A 29 23.36 15.06 -2.71
N PRO A 30 23.86 15.88 -1.78
CA PRO A 30 24.63 15.39 -0.65
C PRO A 30 23.77 14.89 0.53
N LEU A 31 22.45 14.70 0.35
CA LEU A 31 21.56 14.20 1.41
C LEU A 31 20.78 12.93 1.05
N LEU A 32 21.04 12.32 -0.11
CA LEU A 32 20.69 10.93 -0.30
C LEU A 32 21.83 10.10 0.28
N LEU A 33 21.73 9.79 1.58
CA LEU A 33 22.45 8.66 2.14
C LEU A 33 22.36 7.51 1.13
N PRO A 34 23.47 6.82 0.81
CA PRO A 34 23.41 5.61 0.01
C PRO A 34 22.24 4.79 0.53
N ARG A 35 21.33 4.37 -0.35
CA ARG A 35 20.42 3.29 0.01
C ARG A 35 21.32 2.08 0.19
N GLU A 36 21.93 1.99 1.37
CA GLU A 36 22.46 0.76 1.89
C GLU A 36 21.33 -0.23 1.69
N ASP A 37 21.58 -1.12 0.76
CA ASP A 37 21.00 -2.43 0.68
C ASP A 37 21.24 -3.09 2.03
N LEU A 38 20.44 -2.69 3.04
CA LEU A 38 20.17 -3.53 4.19
C LEU A 38 19.75 -4.85 3.58
N ARG A 39 20.64 -5.84 3.63
CA ARG A 39 20.32 -7.17 3.14
C ARG A 39 19.01 -7.55 3.81
N TRP A 40 18.03 -7.94 3.02
CA TRP A 40 16.72 -8.26 3.56
C TRP A 40 16.78 -9.40 4.60
N SER A 41 17.87 -10.18 4.61
CA SER A 41 18.23 -11.15 5.65
C SER A 41 18.55 -10.54 7.02
N ASP A 42 19.07 -9.32 7.09
CA ASP A 42 19.47 -8.66 8.34
C ASP A 42 18.30 -7.88 8.96
N VAL A 43 17.37 -7.39 8.14
CA VAL A 43 16.10 -6.78 8.59
C VAL A 43 15.11 -7.82 9.11
N ALA A 44 15.19 -9.06 8.62
CA ALA A 44 14.37 -10.18 9.08
C ALA A 44 14.77 -10.71 10.46
N ARG A 45 16.01 -10.46 10.90
CA ARG A 45 16.53 -11.02 12.16
C ARG A 45 16.28 -10.14 13.39
N ALA A 46 15.76 -8.93 13.20
CA ALA A 46 15.28 -8.08 14.29
C ALA A 46 13.75 -8.10 14.33
N SER A 47 13.18 -9.28 14.58
CA SER A 47 11.85 -9.43 15.14
C SER A 47 11.83 -8.62 16.45
N GLY A 48 11.30 -7.39 16.38
CA GLY A 48 11.15 -6.52 17.55
C GLY A 48 10.10 -7.11 18.48
N VAL A 49 10.47 -8.17 19.20
CA VAL A 49 9.62 -8.84 20.18
C VAL A 49 9.39 -7.87 21.33
N ARG A 50 8.12 -7.63 21.64
CA ARG A 50 7.69 -6.75 22.73
C ARG A 50 6.67 -7.48 23.57
N VAL A 51 6.80 -7.38 24.88
CA VAL A 51 5.86 -7.93 25.84
C VAL A 51 5.07 -6.78 26.45
N PHE A 52 3.75 -6.91 26.47
CA PHE A 52 2.84 -5.96 27.12
C PHE A 52 2.16 -6.66 28.28
N PHE A 53 2.07 -5.96 29.40
CA PHE A 53 1.33 -6.41 30.57
C PHE A 53 -0.08 -5.82 30.55
N PRO A 54 -1.06 -6.54 31.10
CA PRO A 54 -2.41 -6.01 31.23
C PRO A 54 -2.35 -4.78 32.13
N VAL A 55 -2.87 -3.66 31.62
CA VAL A 55 -3.06 -2.43 32.42
C VAL A 55 -4.43 -2.56 33.08
N PRO A 56 -4.56 -2.31 34.40
CA PRO A 56 -5.88 -2.23 35.03
C PRO A 56 -6.71 -1.17 34.28
N GLU A 57 -8.00 -1.47 34.06
CA GLU A 57 -8.92 -0.74 33.19
C GLU A 57 -8.62 0.76 33.10
N SER A 58 -7.92 1.14 32.03
CA SER A 58 -7.51 2.53 31.78
C SER A 58 -8.72 3.33 31.36
N GLU A 59 -8.75 4.61 31.75
CA GLU A 59 -9.83 5.57 31.49
C GLU A 59 -10.22 5.74 30.02
N ALA A 60 -9.45 5.16 29.09
CA ALA A 60 -9.74 5.07 27.66
C ALA A 60 -11.06 4.35 27.32
N SER A 61 -11.63 3.56 28.24
CA SER A 61 -12.93 2.91 28.06
C SER A 61 -14.13 3.84 28.28
N LYS A 62 -13.93 5.08 28.76
CA LYS A 62 -15.00 6.07 28.99
C LYS A 62 -15.24 6.89 27.72
N ILE A 63 -15.78 6.26 26.69
CA ILE A 63 -16.18 6.94 25.45
C ILE A 63 -17.68 7.27 25.56
N ASP A 64 -18.00 8.51 25.95
CA ASP A 64 -19.37 9.02 25.93
C ASP A 64 -19.63 9.71 24.58
N LEU A 65 -20.32 9.01 23.67
CA LEU A 65 -20.65 9.52 22.34
C LEU A 65 -22.08 10.04 22.32
N PRO A 66 -22.34 11.16 21.65
CA PRO A 66 -23.70 11.68 21.51
C PRO A 66 -24.56 10.76 20.64
N ASP A 67 -25.87 10.72 20.90
CA ASP A 67 -26.85 9.91 20.15
C ASP A 67 -26.82 10.13 18.63
N SER A 68 -26.45 11.34 18.19
CA SER A 68 -26.33 11.67 16.78
C SER A 68 -25.27 10.83 16.03
N PHE A 69 -24.25 10.31 16.73
CA PHE A 69 -23.25 9.40 16.16
C PHE A 69 -23.89 8.11 15.61
N TYR A 70 -24.96 7.65 16.25
CA TYR A 70 -25.69 6.44 15.85
C TYR A 70 -26.77 6.73 14.80
N SER A 71 -26.99 8.00 14.45
CA SER A 71 -27.93 8.39 13.39
C SER A 71 -27.25 8.36 12.02
N LEU A 72 -27.92 7.76 11.03
CA LEU A 72 -27.43 7.70 9.66
C LEU A 72 -27.58 9.04 8.95
N SER A 73 -26.48 9.58 8.44
CA SER A 73 -26.54 10.78 7.59
C SER A 73 -27.04 10.44 6.18
N ALA A 74 -27.66 11.41 5.50
CA ALA A 74 -28.08 11.26 4.10
C ALA A 74 -26.90 10.93 3.16
N GLY A 75 -25.70 11.41 3.47
CA GLY A 75 -24.48 11.12 2.72
C GLY A 75 -24.03 9.66 2.84
N GLU A 76 -24.12 9.08 4.04
CA GLU A 76 -23.81 7.66 4.28
C GLU A 76 -24.82 6.75 3.61
N LEU A 77 -26.12 7.11 3.68
CA LEU A 77 -27.17 6.35 3.00
C LEU A 77 -26.96 6.31 1.48
N LYS A 78 -26.58 7.45 0.88
CA LYS A 78 -26.25 7.51 -0.55
C LYS A 78 -25.03 6.66 -0.89
N ARG A 79 -23.97 6.74 -0.09
CA ARG A 79 -22.76 5.92 -0.29
C ARG A 79 -23.06 4.42 -0.20
N GLU A 80 -23.86 4.01 0.77
CA GLU A 80 -24.25 2.61 0.93
C GLU A 80 -25.09 2.13 -0.26
N ALA A 81 -26.04 2.95 -0.74
CA ALA A 81 -26.82 2.64 -1.94
C ALA A 81 -25.92 2.49 -3.18
N ASP A 82 -24.96 3.38 -3.37
CA ASP A 82 -24.01 3.32 -4.49
C ASP A 82 -23.08 2.11 -4.39
N LEU A 83 -22.61 1.77 -3.18
CA LEU A 83 -21.80 0.57 -2.94
C LEU A 83 -22.59 -0.71 -3.21
N ARG A 84 -23.87 -0.78 -2.82
CA ARG A 84 -24.74 -1.92 -3.12
C ARG A 84 -24.95 -2.09 -4.62
N LYS A 85 -25.23 -1.00 -5.34
CA LYS A 85 -25.38 -1.03 -6.81
C LYS A 85 -24.12 -1.54 -7.50
N LYS A 86 -22.94 -1.06 -7.08
CA LYS A 86 -21.64 -1.51 -7.61
C LYS A 86 -21.41 -2.99 -7.36
N LYS A 87 -21.59 -3.47 -6.12
CA LYS A 87 -21.44 -4.90 -5.78
C LYS A 87 -22.35 -5.79 -6.61
N PHE A 88 -23.60 -5.36 -6.82
CA PHE A 88 -24.54 -6.12 -7.63
C PHE A 88 -24.09 -6.19 -9.09
N ALA A 89 -23.71 -5.06 -9.69
CA ALA A 89 -23.17 -5.02 -11.05
C ALA A 89 -21.90 -5.88 -11.21
N ASP A 90 -20.96 -5.78 -10.26
CA ASP A 90 -19.72 -6.55 -10.28
C ASP A 90 -19.97 -8.06 -10.14
N SER A 91 -21.00 -8.47 -9.38
CA SER A 91 -21.34 -9.89 -9.19
C SER A 91 -21.91 -10.57 -10.44
N GLN A 92 -22.47 -9.80 -11.36
CA GLN A 92 -23.02 -10.31 -12.63
C GLN A 92 -21.93 -10.52 -13.69
N LEU A 93 -20.71 -10.03 -13.45
CA LEU A 93 -19.60 -10.17 -14.39
C LEU A 93 -18.82 -11.46 -14.13
N LEU A 94 -18.52 -12.18 -15.20
CA LEU A 94 -17.61 -13.33 -15.12
C LEU A 94 -16.21 -12.82 -14.79
N VAL A 95 -15.74 -13.07 -13.56
CA VAL A 95 -14.40 -12.67 -13.14
C VAL A 95 -13.34 -13.61 -13.74
N PRO A 96 -12.49 -13.13 -14.69
CA PRO A 96 -11.48 -13.96 -15.31
C PRO A 96 -10.40 -14.41 -14.33
N LYS A 97 -9.78 -15.56 -14.59
CA LYS A 97 -8.71 -16.12 -13.73
C LYS A 97 -7.53 -15.15 -13.58
N SER A 98 -7.10 -14.54 -14.68
CA SER A 98 -6.02 -13.54 -14.73
C SER A 98 -6.31 -12.30 -13.88
N TYR A 99 -7.57 -11.89 -13.77
CA TYR A 99 -7.97 -10.76 -12.94
C TYR A 99 -7.83 -11.09 -11.44
N ARG A 100 -8.22 -12.30 -11.03
CA ARG A 100 -8.04 -12.77 -9.63
C ARG A 100 -6.56 -12.88 -9.27
N GLU A 101 -5.73 -13.40 -10.17
CA GLU A 101 -4.29 -13.51 -9.97
C GLU A 101 -3.63 -12.13 -9.85
N LYS A 102 -4.01 -11.17 -10.71
CA LYS A 102 -3.54 -9.78 -10.62
C LYS A 102 -3.95 -9.12 -9.30
N GLN A 103 -5.18 -9.32 -8.84
CA GLN A 103 -5.63 -8.82 -7.54
C GLN A 103 -4.85 -9.46 -6.39
N ALA A 104 -4.61 -10.78 -6.44
CA ALA A 104 -3.84 -11.48 -5.41
C ALA A 104 -2.39 -10.98 -5.35
N MET A 105 -1.75 -10.76 -6.50
CA MET A 105 -0.41 -10.15 -6.55
C MET A 105 -0.41 -8.72 -5.99
N ALA A 106 -1.42 -7.91 -6.31
CA ALA A 106 -1.54 -6.57 -5.76
C ALA A 106 -1.77 -6.59 -4.23
N ALA A 107 -2.61 -7.51 -3.74
CA ALA A 107 -2.86 -7.69 -2.31
C ALA A 107 -1.60 -8.11 -1.56
N ARG A 108 -0.80 -9.03 -2.12
CA ARG A 108 0.49 -9.45 -1.55
C ARG A 108 1.51 -8.32 -1.45
N ARG A 109 1.45 -7.33 -2.36
CA ARG A 109 2.34 -6.16 -2.35
C ARG A 109 1.86 -5.04 -1.42
N LYS A 110 0.59 -5.08 -0.96
CA LYS A 110 -0.01 -4.02 -0.14
C LYS A 110 0.65 -3.91 1.24
N TYR A 111 0.97 -5.04 1.85
CA TYR A 111 1.57 -5.09 3.18
C TYR A 111 2.97 -5.67 3.10
N LYS A 112 3.95 -4.97 3.68
CA LYS A 112 5.35 -5.40 3.70
C LYS A 112 5.71 -6.22 4.94
N ARG A 113 4.88 -6.14 5.98
CA ARG A 113 5.08 -6.75 7.30
C ARG A 113 3.72 -7.12 7.89
N ALA A 114 3.70 -8.16 8.72
CA ALA A 114 2.56 -8.59 9.51
C ALA A 114 2.92 -8.44 11.01
N LEU A 115 2.00 -7.91 11.82
CA LEU A 115 2.16 -7.83 13.26
C LEU A 115 1.25 -8.89 13.88
N VAL A 116 1.84 -9.82 14.64
CA VAL A 116 1.11 -10.89 15.32
C VAL A 116 1.20 -10.65 16.82
N ARG A 117 0.06 -10.80 17.51
CA ARG A 117 -0.04 -10.69 18.97
C ARG A 117 -0.60 -11.99 19.54
N VAL A 118 0.10 -12.56 20.51
CA VAL A 118 -0.31 -13.77 21.23
C VAL A 118 -0.62 -13.39 22.67
N GLN A 119 -1.88 -13.58 23.07
CA GLN A 119 -2.32 -13.34 24.43
C GLN A 119 -2.23 -14.65 25.21
N PHE A 120 -1.48 -14.63 26.30
CA PHE A 120 -1.36 -15.76 27.21
C PHE A 120 -2.51 -15.78 28.24
N PRO A 121 -2.78 -16.93 28.88
CA PRO A 121 -3.84 -17.06 29.88
C PRO A 121 -3.69 -16.14 31.10
N ASP A 122 -2.47 -15.69 31.40
CA ASP A 122 -2.14 -14.73 32.47
C ASP A 122 -2.39 -13.26 32.07
N GLY A 123 -2.88 -13.02 30.84
CA GLY A 123 -3.15 -11.71 30.29
C GLY A 123 -1.94 -11.00 29.69
N VAL A 124 -0.76 -11.64 29.70
CA VAL A 124 0.45 -11.11 29.05
C VAL A 124 0.28 -11.18 27.53
N LEU A 125 0.67 -10.12 26.83
CA LEU A 125 0.56 -10.04 25.37
C LEU A 125 1.94 -9.94 24.73
N LEU A 126 2.32 -11.00 24.01
CA LEU A 126 3.51 -11.03 23.19
C LEU A 126 3.22 -10.46 21.81
N GLN A 127 4.02 -9.51 21.35
CA GLN A 127 3.92 -8.90 20.02
C GLN A 127 5.20 -9.13 19.25
N ALA A 128 5.08 -9.62 18.01
CA ALA A 128 6.19 -9.80 17.10
C ALA A 128 5.79 -9.38 15.67
N VAL A 129 6.81 -9.04 14.88
CA VAL A 129 6.67 -8.57 13.50
C VAL A 129 7.28 -9.60 12.56
N PHE A 130 6.51 -10.00 11.56
CA PHE A 130 6.81 -11.07 10.60
C PHE A 130 6.72 -10.55 9.18
N LEU A 131 7.29 -11.30 8.24
CA LEU A 131 7.05 -11.09 6.81
C LEU A 131 5.73 -11.77 6.40
N PRO A 132 4.93 -11.17 5.49
CA PRO A 132 3.63 -11.74 5.12
C PRO A 132 3.67 -13.13 4.45
N TRP A 133 4.85 -13.61 4.05
CA TRP A 133 5.06 -14.91 3.41
C TRP A 133 5.78 -15.91 4.32
N GLU A 134 6.11 -15.54 5.56
CA GLU A 134 6.70 -16.48 6.51
C GLU A 134 5.70 -17.60 6.85
N PRO A 135 6.17 -18.85 6.97
CA PRO A 135 5.32 -19.93 7.39
C PRO A 135 4.95 -19.77 8.87
N THR A 136 3.77 -20.27 9.24
CA THR A 136 3.27 -20.25 10.62
C THR A 136 4.21 -20.96 11.61
N THR A 137 5.08 -21.86 11.12
CA THR A 137 6.08 -22.55 11.95
C THR A 137 7.02 -21.57 12.66
N VAL A 138 7.36 -20.44 12.04
CA VAL A 138 8.22 -19.40 12.63
C VAL A 138 7.59 -18.80 13.89
N LEU A 139 6.25 -18.82 14.03
CA LEU A 139 5.58 -18.34 15.24
C LEU A 139 5.93 -19.18 16.47
N TYR A 140 6.08 -20.50 16.29
CA TYR A 140 6.36 -21.43 17.39
C TYR A 140 7.83 -21.43 17.82
N GLU A 141 8.74 -20.96 16.98
CA GLU A 141 10.16 -20.81 17.33
C GLU A 141 10.42 -19.59 18.24
N VAL A 142 9.44 -18.69 18.35
CA VAL A 142 9.54 -17.46 19.16
C VAL A 142 8.97 -17.64 20.58
N SER A 143 8.23 -18.73 20.86
CA SER A 143 7.71 -19.06 22.20
C SER A 143 8.57 -20.10 22.90
#